data_AF-A0A2N2CWI0-F1
#
_entry.id   AF-A0A2N2CWI0-F1
#
_cell.length_a   1.000
_cell.length_b   1.000
_cell.length_c   1.000
_cell.angle_alpha   90.00
_cell.angle_beta   90.00
_cell.angle_gamma   90.00
#
_symmetry.space_group_name_H-M   'P 1'
#
loop_
_entity.id
_entity.type
_entity.pdbx_description
1 polymer ?
#
loop_
_entity_poly.entity_id
_entity_poly.type
_entity_poly.pdbx_seq_one_letter_code
_entity_poly.pdbx_strand_id
1 'polypeptide(L)'
;MKKKLYLLGVFILCVVTLSGCIPTSEKKSDTLGLESTDRYELLIGLNDVGTGKQIMDTQEAIEIIKMKLLRHVSGVTITVSNGYYYVGAFIVDEATLNCVIYGADDESIAAVVNEINSDMNVSVLVSKTPSKYRLITP
;
A
#
# COMPACT_ATOMS: atom_id res chain seq x y z
N MET A 1 25.60 -28.15 -53.04
CA MET A 1 25.01 -28.38 -51.70
C MET A 1 25.84 -27.82 -50.53
N LYS A 2 27.18 -27.73 -50.64
CA LYS A 2 28.07 -27.24 -49.55
C LYS A 2 27.79 -25.81 -49.04
N LYS A 3 27.40 -24.87 -49.91
CA LYS A 3 27.08 -23.47 -49.52
C LYS A 3 25.84 -23.34 -48.62
N LYS A 4 24.87 -24.24 -48.73
CA LYS A 4 23.66 -24.25 -47.89
C LYS A 4 23.95 -24.76 -46.46
N LEU A 5 24.93 -25.66 -46.32
CA LEU A 5 25.37 -26.15 -45.00
C LEU A 5 26.12 -25.07 -44.20
N TYR A 6 26.94 -24.25 -44.86
CA TYR A 6 27.65 -23.14 -44.20
C TYR A 6 26.68 -22.07 -43.68
N LEU A 7 25.65 -21.73 -44.46
CA LEU A 7 24.62 -20.78 -44.02
C LEU A 7 23.84 -21.29 -42.80
N LEU A 8 23.52 -22.59 -42.77
CA LEU A 8 22.83 -23.20 -41.63
C LEU A 8 23.71 -23.22 -40.37
N GLY A 9 25.01 -23.51 -40.53
CA GLY A 9 25.96 -23.51 -39.41
C GLY A 9 26.19 -22.14 -38.79
N VAL A 10 26.26 -21.08 -39.61
CA VAL A 10 26.40 -19.69 -39.13
C VAL A 10 25.13 -19.23 -38.41
N PHE A 11 23.95 -19.63 -38.89
CA PHE A 11 22.68 -19.26 -38.25
C PHE A 11 22.52 -19.90 -36.86
N ILE A 12 22.92 -21.17 -36.70
CA ILE A 12 22.91 -21.86 -35.41
C ILE A 12 23.93 -21.24 -34.44
N LEU A 13 25.10 -20.84 -34.92
CA LEU A 13 26.13 -20.20 -34.09
C LEU A 13 25.67 -18.83 -33.55
N CYS A 14 24.91 -18.05 -34.33
CA CYS A 14 24.37 -16.76 -33.91
C CYS A 14 23.24 -16.88 -32.86
N VAL A 15 22.46 -17.96 -32.86
CA VAL A 15 21.39 -18.18 -31.85
C VAL A 15 21.97 -18.59 -30.50
N VAL A 16 23.11 -19.30 -30.50
CA VAL A 16 23.77 -19.76 -29.25
C VAL A 16 24.48 -18.61 -28.53
N THR A 17 24.97 -17.58 -29.24
CA THR A 17 25.62 -16.42 -28.61
C THR A 17 24.65 -15.35 -28.08
N LEU A 18 23.39 -15.37 -28.50
CA LEU A 18 22.35 -14.43 -28.02
C LEU A 18 21.63 -14.90 -26.74
N SER A 19 21.87 -16.13 -26.29
CA SER A 19 21.21 -16.71 -25.10
C SER A 19 21.98 -16.45 -23.79
N GLY A 20 23.09 -15.69 -23.83
CA GLY A 20 24.03 -15.53 -22.71
C GLY A 20 23.83 -14.31 -21.81
N CYS A 21 22.94 -13.37 -22.16
CA CYS A 21 22.65 -12.22 -21.30
C CYS A 21 21.37 -12.45 -20.51
N ILE A 22 21.39 -13.39 -19.57
CA ILE A 22 20.46 -13.32 -18.44
C ILE A 22 20.99 -12.18 -17.57
N PRO A 23 20.27 -11.05 -17.39
CA PRO A 23 20.64 -10.13 -16.34
C PRO A 23 20.46 -10.90 -15.04
N THR A 24 21.58 -11.32 -14.44
CA THR A 24 21.61 -11.67 -13.02
C THR A 24 21.08 -10.45 -12.30
N SER A 25 19.80 -10.50 -11.93
CA SER A 25 19.22 -9.60 -10.95
C SER A 25 20.12 -9.72 -9.73
N GLU A 26 21.01 -8.75 -9.57
CA GLU A 26 21.80 -8.61 -8.37
C GLU A 26 20.79 -8.53 -7.24
N LYS A 27 20.64 -9.61 -6.48
CA LYS A 27 20.04 -9.58 -5.16
C LYS A 27 20.91 -8.62 -4.36
N LYS A 28 20.53 -7.35 -4.38
CA LYS A 28 21.11 -6.29 -3.58
C LYS A 28 21.02 -6.79 -2.14
N SER A 29 22.15 -7.21 -1.59
CA SER A 29 22.28 -7.75 -0.24
C SER A 29 21.75 -6.72 0.74
N ASP A 30 20.48 -6.85 1.12
CA ASP A 30 19.93 -6.13 2.24
C ASP A 30 20.52 -6.78 3.48
N THR A 31 21.48 -6.11 4.11
CA THR A 31 22.12 -6.58 5.34
C THR A 31 21.10 -6.77 6.48
N LEU A 32 19.90 -6.20 6.35
CA LEU A 32 18.81 -6.30 7.33
C LEU A 32 17.81 -7.42 7.00
N GLY A 33 17.93 -8.09 5.85
CA GLY A 33 16.99 -9.12 5.41
C GLY A 33 15.56 -8.60 5.25
N LEU A 34 15.41 -7.40 4.69
CA LEU A 34 14.11 -6.78 4.42
C LEU A 34 13.61 -7.13 3.02
N GLU A 35 12.30 -7.21 2.88
CA GLU A 35 11.62 -7.49 1.62
C GLU A 35 11.04 -6.20 1.06
N SER A 36 11.11 -6.06 -0.27
CA SER A 36 10.45 -4.96 -0.97
C SER A 36 8.94 -5.18 -0.95
N THR A 37 8.20 -4.19 -0.47
CA THR A 37 6.76 -4.26 -0.34
C THR A 37 6.13 -2.87 -0.43
N ASP A 38 4.81 -2.80 -0.41
CA ASP A 38 4.08 -1.53 -0.38
C ASP A 38 3.80 -1.09 1.06
N ARG A 39 3.87 0.22 1.29
CA ARG A 39 3.42 0.91 2.49
C ARG A 39 2.22 1.77 2.13
N TYR A 40 1.12 1.53 2.82
CA TYR A 40 -0.07 2.36 2.75
C TYR A 40 -0.16 3.25 3.98
N GLU A 41 -0.58 4.48 3.74
CA GLU A 41 -1.01 5.42 4.77
C GLU A 41 -2.47 5.77 4.52
N LEU A 42 -3.32 5.44 5.48
CA LEU A 42 -4.71 5.86 5.50
C LEU A 42 -4.84 6.99 6.51
N LEU A 43 -5.31 8.16 6.06
CA LEU A 43 -5.68 9.27 6.94
C LEU A 43 -7.20 9.30 7.00
N ILE A 44 -7.76 8.98 8.17
CA ILE A 44 -9.20 8.86 8.37
C ILE A 44 -9.67 10.02 9.24
N GLY A 45 -10.34 11.00 8.64
CA GLY A 45 -10.91 12.14 9.34
C GLY A 45 -12.18 11.72 10.07
N LEU A 46 -12.26 11.93 11.38
CA LEU A 46 -13.37 11.42 12.21
C LEU A 46 -14.61 12.30 12.20
N ASN A 47 -14.61 13.43 11.48
CA ASN A 47 -15.83 14.17 11.26
C ASN A 47 -16.72 13.43 10.26
N ASP A 48 -18.01 13.39 10.56
CA ASP A 48 -19.01 12.90 9.62
C ASP A 48 -19.04 13.80 8.39
N VAL A 49 -18.97 13.20 7.20
CA VAL A 49 -18.85 13.91 5.92
C VAL A 49 -20.07 14.79 5.62
N GLY A 50 -21.25 14.42 6.14
CA GLY A 50 -22.49 15.16 5.91
C GLY A 50 -22.61 16.41 6.80
N THR A 51 -22.17 16.30 8.05
CA THR A 51 -22.35 17.36 9.07
C THR A 51 -21.09 18.18 9.34
N GLY A 52 -19.92 17.66 8.96
CA GLY A 52 -18.61 18.26 9.24
C GLY A 52 -18.26 18.28 10.73
N LYS A 53 -18.88 17.40 11.53
CA LYS A 53 -18.67 17.31 12.98
C LYS A 53 -18.36 15.89 13.40
N GLN A 54 -17.58 15.76 14.46
CA GLN A 54 -17.34 14.47 15.08
C GLN A 54 -18.60 14.02 15.82
N ILE A 55 -19.22 12.95 15.32
CA ILE A 55 -20.41 12.32 15.94
C ILE A 55 -19.99 11.20 16.90
N MET A 56 -18.93 10.47 16.56
CA MET A 56 -18.43 9.31 17.29
C MET A 56 -17.25 9.69 18.19
N ASP A 57 -17.18 9.11 19.39
CA ASP A 57 -16.03 9.29 20.27
C ASP A 57 -14.74 8.78 19.61
N THR A 58 -13.62 9.47 19.84
CA THR A 58 -12.33 9.12 19.21
C THR A 58 -11.87 7.71 19.60
N GLN A 59 -12.04 7.30 20.86
CA GLN A 59 -11.63 5.97 21.31
C GLN A 59 -12.53 4.89 20.72
N GLU A 60 -13.84 5.15 20.64
CA GLU A 60 -14.78 4.26 19.97
C GLU A 60 -14.43 4.09 18.48
N ALA A 61 -14.13 5.19 17.78
CA ALA A 61 -13.72 5.17 16.38
C ALA A 61 -12.43 4.37 16.18
N ILE A 62 -11.43 4.52 17.06
CA ILE A 62 -10.19 3.74 17.02
C ILE A 62 -10.49 2.24 17.11
N GLU A 63 -11.34 1.81 18.03
CA GLU A 63 -11.66 0.40 18.21
C GLU A 63 -12.39 -0.18 16.98
N ILE A 64 -13.37 0.55 16.44
CA ILE A 64 -14.11 0.12 15.24
C ILE A 64 -13.18 0.03 14.03
N ILE A 65 -12.39 1.08 13.77
CA ILE A 65 -11.48 1.16 12.62
C ILE A 65 -10.39 0.09 12.73
N LYS A 66 -9.81 -0.12 13.92
CA LYS A 66 -8.85 -1.20 14.18
C LYS A 66 -9.43 -2.57 13.80
N MET A 67 -10.67 -2.86 14.22
CA MET A 67 -11.32 -4.12 13.89
C MET A 67 -11.61 -4.27 12.40
N LYS A 68 -11.99 -3.20 11.70
CA LYS A 68 -12.18 -3.21 10.25
C LYS A 68 -10.87 -3.45 9.50
N LEU A 69 -9.80 -2.76 9.89
CA LEU A 69 -8.47 -2.94 9.31
C LEU A 69 -7.98 -4.39 9.44
N LEU A 70 -7.99 -4.94 10.65
CA LEU A 70 -7.44 -6.26 10.94
C LEU A 70 -8.24 -7.44 10.33
N ARG A 71 -9.39 -7.19 9.70
CA ARG A 71 -10.11 -8.19 8.89
C ARG A 71 -9.47 -8.43 7.52
N HIS A 72 -8.79 -7.42 6.99
CA HIS A 72 -8.27 -7.41 5.62
C HIS A 72 -6.75 -7.32 5.58
N VAL A 73 -6.10 -6.82 6.64
CA VAL A 73 -4.65 -6.67 6.68
C VAL A 73 -4.05 -7.34 7.92
N SER A 74 -2.82 -7.85 7.79
CA SER A 74 -2.14 -8.59 8.86
C SER A 74 -1.70 -7.72 10.04
N GLY A 75 -1.60 -6.41 9.86
CA GLY A 75 -1.18 -5.50 10.91
C GLY A 75 -1.28 -4.04 10.50
N VAL A 76 -1.45 -3.18 11.50
CA VAL A 76 -1.53 -1.74 11.32
C VAL A 76 -0.96 -1.02 12.53
N THR A 77 -0.26 0.09 12.30
CA THR A 77 0.10 1.05 13.33
C THR A 77 -0.87 2.22 13.23
N ILE A 78 -1.57 2.54 14.32
CA ILE A 78 -2.54 3.64 14.38
C ILE A 78 -1.98 4.72 15.30
N THR A 79 -1.96 5.97 14.82
CA THR A 79 -1.75 7.16 15.65
C THR A 79 -2.91 8.12 15.50
N VAL A 80 -3.20 8.88 16.57
CA VAL A 80 -4.18 9.96 16.55
C VAL A 80 -3.45 11.26 16.30
N SER A 81 -3.98 12.08 15.40
CA SER A 81 -3.53 13.44 15.14
C SER A 81 -4.73 14.37 15.00
N ASN A 82 -4.47 15.68 14.95
CA ASN A 82 -5.50 16.68 14.68
C ASN A 82 -5.20 17.38 13.36
N GLY A 83 -6.21 17.43 12.49
CA GLY A 83 -6.24 18.23 11.28
C GLY A 83 -6.96 19.56 11.53
N TYR A 84 -6.46 20.62 10.88
CA TYR A 84 -7.09 21.94 10.87
C TYR A 84 -7.21 22.41 9.43
N TYR A 85 -8.42 22.68 8.96
CA TYR A 85 -8.67 23.11 7.59
C TYR A 85 -9.85 24.07 7.49
N TYR A 86 -9.92 24.80 6.38
CA TYR A 86 -11.00 25.72 6.12
C TYR A 86 -12.13 25.05 5.35
N VAL A 87 -13.37 25.29 5.81
CA VAL A 87 -14.59 25.04 5.05
C VAL A 87 -15.31 26.37 4.88
N GLY A 88 -15.13 26.99 3.73
CA GLY A 88 -15.54 28.38 3.50
C GLY A 88 -14.80 29.34 4.45
N ALA A 89 -15.53 30.07 5.28
CA ALA A 89 -14.98 31.00 6.26
C ALA A 89 -14.70 30.38 7.64
N PHE A 90 -15.02 29.10 7.84
CA PHE A 90 -14.90 28.42 9.14
C PHE A 90 -13.64 27.57 9.20
N ILE A 91 -12.97 27.57 10.35
CA ILE A 91 -11.93 26.61 10.68
C ILE A 91 -12.61 25.37 11.27
N VAL A 92 -12.31 24.22 10.70
CA VAL A 92 -12.68 22.91 11.22
C VAL A 92 -11.49 22.32 11.95
N ASP A 93 -11.72 21.83 13.16
CA ASP A 93 -10.81 20.96 13.91
C ASP A 93 -11.33 19.53 13.74
N GLU A 94 -10.45 18.61 13.36
CA GLU A 94 -10.79 17.23 13.08
C GLU A 94 -9.77 16.30 13.71
N ALA A 95 -10.23 15.39 14.57
CA ALA A 95 -9.41 14.24 14.95
C ALA A 95 -9.23 13.33 13.73
N THR A 96 -7.99 12.95 13.43
CA THR A 96 -7.63 12.11 12.29
C THR A 96 -6.84 10.90 12.77
N LEU A 97 -7.26 9.71 12.34
CA LEU A 97 -6.49 8.49 12.56
C LEU A 97 -5.53 8.28 11.39
N ASN A 98 -4.24 8.19 11.71
CA ASN A 98 -3.20 7.89 10.74
C ASN A 98 -2.85 6.42 10.88
N CYS A 99 -3.18 5.65 9.86
CA CYS A 99 -3.02 4.20 9.85
C CYS A 99 -1.92 3.84 8.86
N VAL A 100 -0.82 3.27 9.35
CA VAL A 100 0.30 2.80 8.53
C VAL A 100 0.26 1.29 8.41
N ILE A 101 0.19 0.79 7.18
CA ILE A 101 0.02 -0.62 6.85
C ILE A 101 1.17 -1.02 5.91
N TYR A 102 1.81 -2.16 6.19
CA TYR A 102 2.89 -2.69 5.37
C TYR A 102 2.47 -4.03 4.76
N GLY A 103 2.72 -4.19 3.46
CA GLY A 103 2.53 -5.46 2.74
C GLY A 103 1.11 -5.92 2.54
N ALA A 104 0.14 -5.02 2.66
CA ALA A 104 -1.19 -5.25 2.10
C ALA A 104 -1.15 -5.10 0.57
N ASP A 105 -2.07 -5.78 -0.12
CA ASP A 105 -2.32 -5.56 -1.55
C ASP A 105 -3.41 -4.49 -1.77
N ASP A 106 -3.52 -4.01 -3.03
CA ASP A 106 -4.48 -2.97 -3.40
C ASP A 106 -5.94 -3.41 -3.17
N GLU A 107 -6.24 -4.71 -3.31
CA GLU A 107 -7.59 -5.25 -3.12
C GLU A 107 -8.01 -5.17 -1.65
N SER A 108 -7.12 -5.58 -0.75
CA SER A 108 -7.31 -5.53 0.70
C SER A 108 -7.51 -4.09 1.20
N ILE A 109 -6.70 -3.15 0.69
CA ILE A 109 -6.84 -1.73 1.03
C ILE A 109 -8.15 -1.15 0.49
N ALA A 110 -8.54 -1.49 -0.74
CA ALA A 110 -9.82 -1.07 -1.30
C ALA A 110 -11.01 -1.61 -0.49
N ALA A 111 -10.95 -2.86 -0.03
CA ALA A 111 -11.98 -3.46 0.82
C ALA A 111 -12.13 -2.72 2.16
N VAL A 112 -11.00 -2.40 2.82
CA VAL A 112 -10.99 -1.59 4.05
C VAL A 112 -11.65 -0.24 3.84
N VAL A 113 -11.24 0.49 2.79
CA VAL A 113 -11.74 1.84 2.51
C VAL A 113 -13.25 1.81 2.24
N ASN A 114 -13.72 0.83 1.46
CA ASN A 114 -15.14 0.66 1.20
C ASN A 114 -15.93 0.39 2.48
N GLU A 115 -15.44 -0.52 3.33
CA GLU A 115 -16.09 -0.89 4.60
C GLU A 115 -16.09 0.24 5.64
N ILE A 116 -15.08 1.12 5.64
CA ILE A 116 -15.06 2.31 6.50
C ILE A 116 -16.07 3.35 5.97
N ASN A 117 -16.03 3.65 4.67
CA ASN A 117 -16.92 4.63 4.05
C ASN A 117 -18.40 4.25 4.17
N SER A 118 -18.73 2.96 3.98
CA SER A 118 -20.12 2.48 4.05
C SER A 118 -20.71 2.56 5.45
N ASP A 119 -19.90 2.33 6.48
CA ASP A 119 -20.40 2.10 7.83
C ASP A 119 -20.28 3.33 8.73
N MET A 120 -19.31 4.20 8.45
CA MET A 120 -18.95 5.31 9.34
C MET A 120 -19.21 6.69 8.75
N ASN A 121 -19.44 6.80 7.43
CA ASN A 121 -19.63 8.07 6.72
C ASN A 121 -18.52 9.12 7.01
N VAL A 122 -17.28 8.64 7.09
CA VAL A 122 -16.07 9.45 7.34
C VAL A 122 -15.24 9.61 6.06
N SER A 123 -14.32 10.57 6.05
CA SER A 123 -13.38 10.72 4.94
C SER A 123 -12.16 9.82 5.11
N VAL A 124 -11.70 9.21 4.01
CA VAL A 124 -10.48 8.38 4.00
C VAL A 124 -9.58 8.80 2.85
N LEU A 125 -8.38 9.29 3.17
CA LEU A 125 -7.31 9.54 2.19
C LEU A 125 -6.35 8.37 2.19
N VAL A 126 -5.92 7.94 1.01
CA VAL A 126 -5.00 6.81 0.85
C VAL A 126 -3.75 7.28 0.11
N SER A 127 -2.58 6.98 0.67
CA SER A 127 -1.28 7.12 0.01
C SER A 127 -0.59 5.77 -0.06
N LYS A 128 0.05 5.49 -1.20
CA LYS A 128 0.82 4.27 -1.44
C LYS A 128 2.25 4.65 -1.78
N THR A 129 3.21 4.05 -1.06
CA THR A 129 4.64 4.26 -1.30
C THR A 129 5.39 2.93 -1.24
N PRO A 130 6.43 2.71 -2.07
CA PRO A 130 7.30 1.55 -1.91
C PRO A 130 8.04 1.61 -0.56
N SER A 131 8.24 0.46 0.06
CA SER A 131 8.96 0.32 1.32
C SER A 131 9.77 -0.96 1.38
N LYS A 132 10.68 -1.02 2.36
CA LYS A 132 11.44 -2.22 2.73
C LYS A 132 11.04 -2.59 4.14
N TYR A 133 10.46 -3.77 4.30
CA TYR A 133 9.89 -4.19 5.57
C TYR A 133 10.13 -5.67 5.81
N ARG A 134 10.19 -6.07 7.08
CA ARG A 134 10.16 -7.49 7.46
C ARG A 134 8.71 -7.84 7.72
N LEU A 135 8.05 -8.45 6.73
CA LEU A 135 6.67 -8.87 6.85
C LEU A 135 6.51 -9.80 8.05
N ILE A 136 5.53 -9.48 8.90
CA ILE A 136 5.11 -10.40 9.95
C ILE A 136 4.25 -11.44 9.24
N THR A 137 4.81 -12.62 9.02
CA THR A 137 4.06 -13.78 8.53
C THR A 137 3.42 -14.49 9.73
N PRO A 138 2.12 -14.80 9.70
CA PRO A 138 1.46 -15.61 10.73
C PRO A 138 2.09 -16.99 10.92
#